data_AF-A0A250I9E4-F1
#
_entry.id   AF-A0A250I9E4-F1
#
_cell.length_a   1.000
_cell.length_b   1.000
_cell.length_c   1.000
_cell.angle_alpha   90.00
_cell.angle_beta   90.00
_cell.angle_gamma   90.00
#
_symmetry.space_group_name_H-M   'P 1'
#
loop_
_entity.id
_entity.type
_entity.pdbx_description
1 polymer ?
#
loop_
_entity_poly.entity_id
_entity_poly.type
_entity_poly.pdbx_seq_one_letter_code
_entity_poly.pdbx_strand_id
1 'polypeptide(L)'
;MDGREQEQQEVAQAVMLFAKDTIMAALRVMQEHGVRQLPVVDEERGEWLGEVTEEELRRLWKVAPLISMAEVLSGTPQPKPTGPEVREVAPLLNFYRVPPSHWRH
;
A
#
# COMPACT_ATOMS: atom_id res chain seq x y z
N MET A 1 44.08 14.17 33.72
CA MET A 1 42.77 13.49 33.90
C MET A 1 42.03 13.67 32.59
N ASP A 2 42.03 12.62 31.77
CA ASP A 2 41.56 12.61 30.37
C ASP A 2 40.03 12.49 30.39
N GLY A 3 39.34 13.62 30.26
CA GLY A 3 37.88 13.68 30.16
C GLY A 3 37.45 13.26 28.77
N ARG A 4 37.38 11.96 28.52
CA ARG A 4 36.69 11.43 27.34
C ARG A 4 35.21 11.63 27.56
N GLU A 5 34.70 12.76 27.09
CA GLU A 5 33.28 12.98 26.85
C GLU A 5 32.83 11.88 25.89
N GLN A 6 32.16 10.88 26.46
CA GLN A 6 31.53 9.82 25.71
C GLN A 6 30.37 10.48 24.96
N GLU A 7 30.61 10.82 23.69
CA GLU A 7 29.58 11.15 22.71
C GLU A 7 28.67 9.93 22.57
N GLN A 8 27.68 9.86 23.46
CA GLN A 8 26.58 8.91 23.34
C GLN A 8 25.77 9.38 22.12
N GLN A 9 26.08 8.81 20.96
CA GLN A 9 25.27 8.96 19.76
C GLN A 9 23.90 8.34 20.04
N GLU A 10 22.92 9.19 20.37
CA GLU A 10 21.51 8.81 20.36
C GLU A 10 21.13 8.45 18.93
N VAL A 11 21.10 7.16 18.62
CA VAL A 11 20.67 6.67 17.32
C VAL A 11 19.15 6.87 17.24
N ALA A 12 18.72 7.93 16.56
CA ALA A 12 17.31 8.15 16.26
C ALA A 12 16.81 7.00 15.38
N GLN A 13 15.92 6.17 15.91
CA GLN A 13 15.26 5.13 15.13
C GLN A 13 14.19 5.77 14.24
N ALA A 14 14.45 5.81 12.93
CA ALA A 14 13.50 6.30 11.95
C ALA A 14 12.49 5.20 11.58
N VAL A 15 11.20 5.53 11.61
CA VAL A 15 10.11 4.67 11.13
C VAL A 15 9.72 5.16 9.75
N MET A 16 9.63 4.26 8.78
CA MET A 16 9.36 4.57 7.37
C MET A 16 8.39 3.55 6.78
N LEU A 17 7.77 3.90 5.65
CA LEU A 17 6.92 3.02 4.85
C LEU A 17 7.58 2.71 3.52
N PHE A 18 7.24 1.56 2.94
CA PHE A 18 7.59 1.24 1.57
C PHE A 18 6.46 1.61 0.61
N ALA A 19 6.82 1.85 -0.66
CA ALA A 19 5.88 2.13 -1.75
C ALA A 19 4.71 1.13 -1.85
N LYS A 20 4.96 -0.14 -1.48
CA LYS A 20 3.99 -1.22 -1.53
C LYS A 20 3.10 -1.34 -0.28
N ASP A 21 3.42 -0.65 0.81
CA ASP A 21 2.62 -0.70 2.03
C ASP A 21 1.24 -0.09 1.79
N THR A 22 0.24 -0.63 2.47
CA THR A 22 -1.15 -0.19 2.32
C THR A 22 -1.49 0.89 3.34
N ILE A 23 -2.59 1.63 3.11
CA ILE A 23 -3.13 2.56 4.11
C ILE A 23 -3.35 1.85 5.46
N MET A 24 -3.83 0.60 5.44
CA MET A 24 -4.00 -0.21 6.65
C MET A 24 -2.69 -0.38 7.42
N ALA A 25 -1.63 -0.77 6.72
CA ALA A 25 -0.32 -0.96 7.32
C ALA A 25 0.21 0.38 7.85
N ALA A 26 0.11 1.45 7.06
CA ALA A 26 0.57 2.78 7.44
C ALA A 26 -0.12 3.33 8.69
N LEU A 27 -1.46 3.24 8.78
CA LEU A 27 -2.19 3.69 9.97
C LEU A 27 -1.86 2.85 11.21
N ARG A 28 -1.60 1.55 11.03
CA ARG A 28 -1.16 0.68 12.12
C ARG A 28 0.23 1.08 12.62
N VAL A 29 1.18 1.30 11.72
CA VAL A 29 2.53 1.77 12.06
C VAL A 29 2.46 3.13 12.78
N MET A 30 1.67 4.08 12.27
CA MET A 30 1.43 5.37 12.92
C MET A 30 0.90 5.21 14.36
N GLN A 31 -0.08 4.32 14.56
CA GLN A 31 -0.64 4.04 15.87
C GLN A 31 0.38 3.37 16.82
N GLU A 32 1.11 2.38 16.34
CA GLU A 32 2.09 1.62 17.12
C GLU A 32 3.27 2.50 17.57
N HIS A 33 3.69 3.44 16.72
CA HIS A 33 4.81 4.34 16.99
C HIS A 33 4.41 5.73 17.49
N GLY A 34 3.12 6.04 17.57
CA GLY A 34 2.63 7.34 18.03
C GLY A 34 2.98 8.52 17.11
N VAL A 35 3.23 8.25 15.82
CA VAL A 35 3.62 9.25 14.82
C VAL A 35 2.45 9.55 13.88
N ARG A 36 2.39 10.78 13.35
CA ARG A 36 1.29 11.23 12.47
C ARG A 36 1.71 11.48 11.03
N GLN A 37 2.99 11.30 10.74
CA GLN A 37 3.58 11.50 9.43
C GLN A 37 4.70 10.49 9.26
N LEU A 38 4.76 9.88 8.08
CA LEU A 38 5.76 8.88 7.75
C LEU A 38 6.35 9.17 6.37
N PRO A 39 7.69 9.11 6.21
CA PRO A 39 8.29 9.10 4.89
C PRO A 39 8.01 7.76 4.21
N VAL A 40 7.81 7.80 2.90
CA VAL A 40 7.70 6.63 2.03
C VAL A 40 8.99 6.53 1.23
N VAL A 41 9.60 5.35 1.21
CA VAL A 41 10.81 5.07 0.46
C VAL A 41 10.61 3.95 -0.55
N ASP A 42 11.43 3.96 -1.58
CA ASP A 42 11.57 2.84 -2.49
C ASP A 42 12.26 1.67 -1.76
N GLU A 43 11.72 0.47 -1.90
CA GLU A 43 12.23 -0.70 -1.17
C GLU A 43 13.59 -1.17 -1.70
N GLU A 44 13.84 -1.06 -3.01
CA GLU A 44 15.07 -1.55 -3.62
C GLU A 44 16.20 -0.53 -3.52
N ARG A 45 15.89 0.74 -3.76
CA ARG A 45 16.87 1.82 -3.86
C ARG A 45 17.00 2.64 -2.58
N GLY A 46 16.05 2.53 -1.65
CA GLY A 46 16.00 3.35 -0.43
C GLY A 46 15.77 4.83 -0.69
N GLU A 47 15.34 5.19 -1.91
CA GLU A 47 15.11 6.58 -2.30
C GLU A 47 13.83 7.11 -1.64
N TRP A 48 13.88 8.35 -1.17
CA TRP A 48 12.69 9.01 -0.64
C TRP A 48 11.71 9.32 -1.79
N LEU A 49 10.50 8.77 -1.69
CA LEU A 49 9.43 8.92 -2.67
C LEU A 49 8.45 10.04 -2.29
N GLY A 50 8.32 10.33 -1.00
CA GLY A 50 7.42 11.35 -0.49
C GLY A 50 7.07 11.14 0.98
N GLU A 51 6.07 11.87 1.43
CA GLU A 51 5.56 11.80 2.80
C GLU A 51 4.05 11.66 2.80
N VAL A 52 3.53 10.96 3.79
CA VAL A 52 2.08 10.78 3.99
C VAL A 52 1.70 11.17 5.41
N THR A 53 0.52 11.75 5.56
CA THR A 53 -0.02 12.17 6.86
C THR A 53 -1.18 11.29 7.30
N GLU A 54 -1.33 11.12 8.61
CA GLU A 54 -2.44 10.37 9.19
C GLU A 54 -3.80 10.91 8.73
N GLU A 55 -3.94 12.23 8.60
CA GLU A 55 -5.19 12.87 8.16
C GLU A 55 -5.57 12.47 6.72
N GLU A 56 -4.61 12.54 5.80
CA GLU A 56 -4.79 12.14 4.41
C GLU A 56 -5.17 10.65 4.29
N LEU A 57 -4.43 9.79 5.00
CA LEU A 57 -4.68 8.36 5.04
C LEU A 57 -6.06 8.03 5.62
N ARG A 58 -6.51 8.74 6.65
CA ARG A 58 -7.86 8.55 7.23
C ARG A 58 -8.99 8.98 6.28
N ARG A 59 -8.76 9.99 5.42
CA ARG A 59 -9.73 10.38 4.38
C ARG A 59 -9.89 9.26 3.35
N LEU A 60 -8.79 8.66 2.92
CA LEU A 60 -8.76 7.59 1.90
C LEU A 60 -9.20 6.21 2.42
N TRP A 61 -8.94 5.92 3.70
CA TRP A 61 -9.30 4.66 4.37
C TRP A 61 -10.76 4.24 4.17
N LYS A 62 -11.68 5.22 4.14
CA LYS A 62 -13.12 4.96 4.00
C LYS A 62 -13.50 4.38 2.63
N VAL A 63 -12.65 4.57 1.63
CA VAL A 63 -12.93 4.20 0.23
C VAL A 63 -12.06 3.02 -0.20
N ALA A 64 -10.77 3.06 0.11
CA ALA A 64 -9.79 2.07 -0.36
C ALA A 64 -8.71 1.78 0.70
N PRO A 65 -8.98 0.96 1.73
CA PRO A 65 -8.03 0.69 2.81
C PRO A 65 -6.77 -0.09 2.38
N LEU A 66 -6.82 -0.76 1.23
CA LEU A 66 -5.76 -1.63 0.71
C LEU A 66 -4.93 -0.99 -0.41
N ILE A 67 -5.19 0.28 -0.75
CA ILE A 67 -4.37 1.00 -1.72
C ILE A 67 -2.94 1.19 -1.20
N SER A 68 -1.97 1.06 -2.11
CA SER A 68 -0.54 1.20 -1.79
C SER A 68 -0.08 2.65 -1.66
N MET A 69 0.97 2.91 -0.87
CA MET A 69 1.55 4.25 -0.71
C MET A 69 1.99 4.87 -2.04
N ALA A 70 2.49 4.05 -2.98
CA ALA A 70 2.84 4.51 -4.32
C ALA A 70 1.65 5.18 -5.03
N GLU A 71 0.44 4.64 -4.88
CA GLU A 71 -0.75 5.18 -5.52
C GLU A 71 -1.35 6.37 -4.77
N VAL A 72 -1.20 6.39 -3.44
CA VAL A 72 -1.52 7.57 -2.63
C VAL A 72 -0.66 8.74 -3.10
N LEU A 73 0.66 8.53 -3.23
CA LEU A 73 1.60 9.55 -3.68
C LEU A 73 1.42 9.94 -5.14
N SER A 74 0.97 9.04 -6.02
CA SER A 74 0.70 9.35 -7.43
C SER A 74 -0.62 10.11 -7.66
N GLY A 75 -1.37 10.43 -6.60
CA GLY A 75 -2.60 11.21 -6.67
C GLY A 75 -3.75 10.54 -7.43
N THR A 76 -3.61 9.24 -7.74
CA THR A 76 -4.58 8.48 -8.52
C THR A 76 -4.70 7.07 -7.92
N PRO A 77 -5.82 6.72 -7.27
CA PRO A 77 -6.06 5.35 -6.87
C PRO A 77 -6.17 4.47 -8.11
N GLN A 78 -5.14 3.67 -8.39
CA GLN A 78 -5.20 2.69 -9.45
C GLN A 78 -5.69 1.39 -8.82
N PRO A 79 -6.88 0.87 -9.16
CA PRO A 79 -7.27 -0.45 -8.66
C PRO A 79 -6.26 -1.48 -9.18
N LYS A 80 -5.25 -1.83 -8.38
CA LYS A 80 -4.39 -2.99 -8.63
C LYS A 80 -5.30 -4.20 -8.56
N PRO A 81 -5.42 -5.01 -9.61
CA PRO A 81 -6.17 -6.25 -9.53
C PRO A 81 -5.44 -7.17 -8.53
N THR A 82 -5.90 -7.18 -7.28
CA THR A 82 -5.65 -8.28 -6.33
C THR A 82 -6.49 -9.48 -6.75
N GLY A 83 -6.07 -10.10 -7.84
CA GLY A 83 -6.48 -11.40 -8.32
C GLY A 83 -5.30 -11.99 -9.10
N PRO A 84 -5.23 -13.32 -9.30
CA PRO A 84 -4.23 -13.85 -10.22
C PRO A 84 -4.42 -13.12 -11.55
N GLU A 85 -3.33 -12.58 -12.10
CA GLU A 85 -3.28 -12.02 -13.44
C GLU A 85 -3.67 -13.14 -14.41
N VAL A 86 -4.97 -13.32 -14.64
CA VAL A 86 -5.47 -14.12 -15.74
C VAL A 86 -5.14 -13.28 -16.96
N ARG A 87 -3.92 -13.47 -17.48
CA ARG A 87 -3.62 -13.16 -18.87
C ARG A 87 -4.64 -13.93 -19.69
N GLU A 88 -5.66 -13.23 -20.15
CA GLU A 88 -6.65 -13.75 -21.07
C GLU A 88 -5.91 -14.05 -22.39
N VAL A 89 -5.35 -15.25 -22.48
CA VAL A 89 -4.87 -15.82 -23.73
C VAL A 89 -6.02 -16.62 -24.35
N ALA A 90 -6.66 -15.99 -25.34
CA ALA A 90 -7.58 -16.56 -26.34
C ALA A 90 -9.08 -16.71 -25.97
N PRO A 91 -10.00 -16.54 -26.96
CA PRO A 91 -11.41 -16.30 -26.73
C PRO A 91 -12.15 -17.60 -26.43
N LEU A 92 -12.41 -17.89 -25.16
CA LEU A 92 -13.29 -18.99 -24.75
C LEU A 92 -14.76 -18.55 -24.58
N LEU A 93 -15.14 -17.40 -25.12
CA LEU A 93 -16.54 -16.99 -25.22
C LEU A 93 -17.21 -17.62 -26.46
N ASN A 94 -17.32 -18.95 -26.50
CA ASN A 94 -18.19 -19.60 -27.50
C ASN A 94 -18.83 -20.92 -27.08
N PHE A 95 -18.74 -21.32 -25.80
CA PHE A 95 -19.26 -22.64 -25.36
C PHE A 95 -20.46 -22.62 -24.40
N TYR A 96 -20.95 -21.45 -23.96
CA TYR A 96 -22.21 -21.36 -23.23
C TYR A 96 -23.34 -20.75 -24.07
N ARG A 97 -23.62 -21.38 -25.22
CA ARG A 97 -24.95 -21.28 -25.84
C ARG A 97 -25.85 -22.29 -25.13
N VAL A 98 -26.45 -21.89 -24.01
CA VAL A 98 -27.54 -22.65 -23.38
C VAL A 98 -28.77 -22.51 -24.30
N PRO A 99 -29.30 -23.58 -24.91
CA PRO A 99 -30.57 -23.48 -25.61
C PRO A 99 -31.72 -23.29 -24.60
N PRO A 100 -32.79 -22.58 -24.98
CA PRO A 100 -33.90 -22.33 -24.08
C PRO A 100 -34.63 -23.64 -23.73
N SER A 101 -34.93 -23.75 -22.44
CA SER A 101 -35.73 -24.77 -21.80
C SER A 101 -37.08 -25.03 -22.50
N HIS A 102 -37.31 -26.27 -22.94
CA HIS A 102 -38.66 -26.78 -23.16
C HIS A 102 -38.82 -28.20 -22.60
N TRP A 103 -38.80 -28.33 -21.26
CA TRP A 103 -39.40 -29.50 -20.62
C TRP A 103 -40.77 -29.09 -20.06
N ARG A 104 -41.82 -29.42 -20.80
CA ARG A 104 -43.14 -29.71 -20.24
C ARG A 104 -43.58 -31.07 -20.76
N HIS A 105 -43.95 -31.92 -19.81
CA HIS A 105 -44.64 -33.19 -19.94
C HIS A 105 -45.93 -33.07 -20.76
#